data_AF-A0A520GLR4-F1
#
_entry.id   AF-A0A520GLR4-F1
#
_cell.length_a   1.000
_cell.length_b   1.000
_cell.length_c   1.000
_cell.angle_alpha   90.00
_cell.angle_beta   90.00
_cell.angle_gamma   90.00
#
_symmetry.space_group_name_H-M   'P 1'
#
loop_
_entity.id
_entity.type
_entity.pdbx_description
1 polymer ?
#
loop_
_entity_poly.entity_id
_entity_poly.type
_entity_poly.pdbx_seq_one_letter_code
_entity_poly.pdbx_strand_id
1 'polypeptide(L)'
;LRVAVEKGAALVPSAKKRGTLGTAIDVPLGHKDAAFVRSHFDAVEARVSDAPRANEIVVAVAVTDSGRPLPRIGGLQVSEIKGEDGLR
;
A
#
# COMPACT_ATOMS: atom_id res chain seq x y z
N LEU A 1 4.06 11.09 -3.62
CA LEU A 1 2.90 10.49 -2.92
C LEU A 1 2.61 11.16 -1.57
N ARG A 2 3.46 11.03 -0.54
CA ARG A 2 3.18 11.57 0.82
C ARG A 2 2.78 13.05 0.85
N VAL A 3 3.46 13.90 0.06
CA VAL A 3 3.10 15.31 -0.10
C VAL A 3 1.70 15.49 -0.70
N ALA A 4 1.34 14.65 -1.67
CA ALA A 4 0.06 14.72 -2.37
C ALA A 4 -1.12 14.21 -1.54
N VAL A 5 -0.87 13.39 -0.51
CA VAL A 5 -1.90 12.94 0.45
C VAL A 5 -1.90 13.77 1.75
N GLU A 6 -1.24 14.94 1.72
CA GLU A 6 -1.12 15.97 2.77
C GLU A 6 -0.42 15.53 4.08
N LYS A 7 -0.67 14.30 4.53
CA LYS A 7 -0.13 13.67 5.73
C LYS A 7 0.11 12.18 5.46
N GLY A 8 0.97 11.60 6.28
CA GLY A 8 1.19 10.16 6.28
C GLY A 8 2.49 9.86 6.97
N ALA A 9 2.45 9.77 8.30
CA ALA A 9 3.62 9.51 9.12
C ALA A 9 4.20 8.11 8.89
N ALA A 10 3.35 7.14 8.52
CA ALA A 10 3.76 5.77 8.28
C ALA A 10 4.64 5.64 7.02
N LEU A 11 5.52 4.64 7.07
CA LEU A 11 6.27 4.19 5.90
C LEU A 11 5.30 3.71 4.81
N VAL A 12 5.55 4.09 3.56
CA VAL A 12 4.80 3.53 2.42
C VAL A 12 5.29 2.09 2.19
N PRO A 13 4.45 1.06 2.36
CA PRO A 13 4.84 -0.31 2.09
C PRO A 13 5.12 -0.49 0.59
N SER A 14 6.03 -1.40 0.26
CA SER A 14 6.41 -1.62 -1.15
C SER A 14 6.82 -3.06 -1.40
N ALA A 15 6.65 -3.48 -2.65
CA ALA A 15 7.18 -4.71 -3.19
C ALA A 15 7.94 -4.40 -4.49
N LYS A 16 8.93 -5.23 -4.83
CA LYS A 16 9.65 -5.16 -6.10
C LYS A 16 9.84 -6.56 -6.64
N LYS A 17 9.69 -6.70 -7.96
CA LYS A 17 9.78 -7.99 -8.65
C LYS A 17 10.41 -7.78 -10.02
N ARG A 18 11.26 -8.72 -10.44
CA ARG A 18 11.69 -8.83 -11.83
C ARG A 18 10.77 -9.82 -12.54
N GLY A 19 10.22 -9.41 -13.67
CA GLY A 19 9.26 -10.19 -14.44
C GLY A 19 9.41 -9.96 -15.94
N THR A 20 8.68 -10.74 -16.73
CA THR A 20 8.47 -10.53 -18.16
C THR A 20 7.13 -9.82 -18.42
N LEU A 21 6.76 -9.63 -19.68
CA LEU A 21 5.50 -9.02 -20.09
C LEU A 21 4.31 -9.62 -19.35
N GLY A 22 3.45 -8.76 -18.80
CA GLY A 22 2.23 -9.19 -18.11
C GLY A 22 2.45 -9.80 -16.73
N THR A 23 3.67 -9.80 -16.19
CA THR A 23 3.94 -10.30 -14.84
C THR A 23 3.14 -9.49 -13.81
N ALA A 24 2.31 -10.18 -13.03
CA ALA A 24 1.59 -9.58 -11.92
C ALA A 24 2.52 -9.28 -10.72
N ILE A 25 2.23 -8.17 -10.04
CA ILE A 25 2.81 -7.77 -8.77
C ILE A 25 1.72 -7.25 -7.84
N ASP A 26 1.72 -7.72 -6.59
CA ASP A 26 0.87 -7.17 -5.54
C ASP A 26 1.49 -5.89 -4.97
N VAL A 27 0.73 -4.80 -5.00
CA VAL A 27 1.10 -3.53 -4.37
C VAL A 27 0.53 -3.53 -2.95
N PRO A 28 1.37 -3.67 -1.91
CA PRO A 28 0.88 -3.71 -0.54
C PRO A 28 0.33 -2.35 -0.12
N LEU A 29 -0.70 -2.38 0.73
CA LEU A 29 -1.39 -1.22 1.28
C LEU A 29 -1.35 -1.27 2.81
N GLY A 30 -1.37 -0.07 3.41
CA GLY A 30 -1.38 0.14 4.85
C GLY A 30 -1.93 1.52 5.18
N HIS A 31 -2.33 1.74 6.43
CA HIS A 31 -2.86 3.04 6.83
C HIS A 31 -1.74 4.09 6.78
N LYS A 32 -1.99 5.20 6.06
CA LYS A 32 -0.97 6.22 5.78
C LYS A 32 -0.38 6.87 7.04
N ASP A 33 -1.17 6.97 8.11
CA ASP A 33 -0.77 7.65 9.34
C ASP A 33 -0.18 6.72 10.41
N ALA A 34 -0.47 5.41 10.36
CA ALA A 34 -0.02 4.46 11.38
C ALA A 34 0.10 3.02 10.86
N ALA A 35 1.31 2.47 10.91
CA ALA A 35 1.61 1.16 10.32
C ALA A 35 0.96 -0.04 11.03
N PHE A 36 0.44 0.10 12.26
CA PHE A 36 -0.16 -1.02 13.01
C PHE A 36 -1.68 -1.10 12.95
N VAL A 37 -2.33 -0.24 12.16
CA VAL A 37 -3.78 -0.27 11.94
C VAL A 37 -4.15 -1.48 11.08
N ARG A 38 -4.42 -2.61 11.73
CA ARG A 38 -4.56 -3.90 11.04
C ARG A 38 -5.77 -3.98 10.11
N SER A 39 -6.79 -3.15 10.31
CA SER A 39 -7.93 -3.07 9.40
C SER A 39 -7.53 -2.66 7.97
N HIS A 40 -6.36 -2.03 7.80
CA HIS A 40 -5.87 -1.47 6.53
C HIS A 40 -4.73 -2.27 5.89
N PHE A 41 -4.35 -3.43 6.44
CA PHE A 41 -3.45 -4.35 5.75
C PHE A 41 -4.16 -4.96 4.54
N ASP A 42 -3.71 -4.63 3.35
CA ASP A 42 -4.30 -5.13 2.12
C ASP A 42 -3.27 -5.15 1.00
N ALA A 43 -3.66 -5.60 -0.18
CA ALA A 43 -2.88 -5.44 -1.39
C ALA A 43 -3.81 -5.36 -2.62
N VAL A 44 -3.32 -4.73 -3.68
CA VAL A 44 -3.98 -4.76 -4.99
C VAL A 44 -3.02 -5.31 -6.04
N GLU A 45 -3.50 -6.27 -6.85
CA GLU A 45 -2.73 -6.77 -7.98
C GLU A 45 -2.64 -5.71 -9.08
N ALA A 46 -1.43 -5.45 -9.56
CA ALA A 46 -1.18 -4.62 -10.72
C ALA A 46 -0.45 -5.43 -11.80
N ARG A 47 -0.84 -5.24 -13.06
CA ARG A 47 -0.16 -5.78 -14.22
C ARG A 47 -0.45 -4.94 -15.46
N VAL A 48 0.49 -4.93 -16.40
CA VAL A 48 0.34 -4.33 -17.72
C VAL A 48 0.63 -5.44 -18.73
N SER A 49 -0.32 -5.74 -19.62
CA SER A 49 -0.27 -6.95 -20.45
C SER A 49 0.98 -7.05 -21.35
N ASP A 50 1.50 -5.91 -21.81
CA ASP A 50 2.62 -5.81 -22.74
C ASP A 50 3.89 -5.19 -22.14
N ALA A 51 3.97 -5.06 -20.81
CA ALA A 51 5.11 -4.50 -20.08
C ALA A 51 5.44 -5.31 -18.81
N PRO A 52 6.65 -5.16 -18.22
CA PRO A 52 7.80 -4.46 -18.77
C PRO A 52 8.51 -5.27 -19.87
N ARG A 53 8.88 -4.63 -20.98
CA ARG A 53 9.89 -5.15 -21.91
C ARG A 53 11.28 -5.16 -21.26
N ALA A 54 12.24 -5.80 -21.92
CA ALA A 54 13.59 -5.99 -21.39
C ALA A 54 14.31 -4.69 -20.98
N ASN A 55 13.94 -3.56 -21.58
CA ASN A 55 14.50 -2.23 -21.34
C ASN A 55 13.51 -1.26 -20.66
N GLU A 56 12.48 -1.77 -20.01
CA GLU A 56 11.43 -0.97 -19.37
C GLU A 56 11.27 -1.30 -17.88
N ILE A 57 10.62 -0.40 -17.15
CA ILE A 57 10.23 -0.60 -15.75
C ILE A 57 8.76 -0.21 -15.62
N VAL A 58 7.95 -1.08 -15.02
CA VAL A 58 6.61 -0.74 -14.55
C VAL A 58 6.73 -0.24 -13.12
N VAL A 59 6.25 0.98 -12.87
CA VAL A 59 6.14 1.57 -11.53
C VAL A 59 4.65 1.71 -11.22
N ALA A 60 4.22 1.15 -10.09
CA ALA A 60 2.84 1.21 -9.62
C ALA A 60 2.76 1.90 -8.27
N VAL A 61 1.72 2.72 -8.09
CA VAL A 61 1.36 3.36 -6.82
C VAL A 61 -0.12 3.11 -6.60
N ALA A 62 -0.48 2.61 -5.42
CA ALA A 62 -1.86 2.35 -5.04
C ALA A 62 -2.27 3.22 -3.85
N VAL A 63 -3.53 3.68 -3.87
CA VAL A 63 -4.14 4.46 -2.80
C VAL A 63 -5.58 3.97 -2.65
N THR A 64 -6.03 3.78 -1.42
CA THR A 64 -7.42 3.46 -1.08
C THR A 64 -8.00 4.56 -0.19
N ASP A 65 -9.32 4.72 -0.20
CA ASP A 65 -10.04 5.64 0.69
C ASP A 65 -10.27 5.06 2.09
N SER A 66 -10.11 3.74 2.25
CA SER A 66 -10.41 2.98 3.46
C SER A 66 -9.63 1.67 3.53
N GLY A 67 -9.85 0.93 4.62
CA GLY A 67 -9.34 -0.42 4.84
C GLY A 67 -10.25 -1.50 4.25
N ARG A 68 -10.03 -2.75 4.66
CA ARG A 68 -10.81 -3.89 4.15
C ARG A 68 -12.31 -3.71 4.45
N PRO A 69 -13.23 -4.14 3.57
CA PRO A 69 -14.68 -3.97 3.79
C PRO A 69 -15.24 -4.65 5.05
N LEU A 70 -14.67 -5.79 5.46
CA LEU A 70 -15.11 -6.55 6.64
C LEU A 70 -13.92 -6.98 7.53
N PRO A 71 -13.22 -6.03 8.18
CA PRO A 71 -12.04 -6.33 8.97
C PRO A 71 -12.43 -6.96 10.30
N ARG A 72 -11.87 -8.14 10.62
CA ARG A 72 -12.22 -8.95 11.80
C ARG A 72 -11.01 -9.54 12.51
N ILE A 73 -9.91 -8.77 12.58
CA ILE A 73 -8.60 -9.24 13.06
C ILE A 73 -8.03 -8.44 14.26
N GLY A 74 -8.89 -7.63 14.90
CA GLY A 74 -8.52 -6.77 16.02
C GLY A 74 -7.35 -5.83 15.72
N GLY A 75 -6.56 -5.50 16.74
CA GLY A 75 -5.43 -4.58 16.64
C GLY A 75 -5.82 -3.13 16.83
N LEU A 76 -4.86 -2.23 16.54
CA LEU A 76 -5.03 -0.79 16.65
C LEU A 76 -6.13 -0.31 15.70
N GLN A 77 -7.09 0.43 16.23
CA GLN A 77 -8.18 1.04 15.48
C GLN A 77 -7.80 2.42 14.95
N VAL A 78 -8.46 2.84 13.87
CA VAL A 78 -8.24 4.17 13.27
C VAL A 78 -8.47 5.29 14.29
N SER A 79 -9.47 5.15 15.16
CA SER A 79 -9.79 6.12 16.21
C SER A 79 -8.75 6.19 17.33
N GLU A 80 -7.81 5.24 17.40
CA GLU A 80 -6.77 5.18 18.43
C GLU A 80 -5.43 5.74 17.92
N ILE A 81 -5.40 6.23 16.68
CA ILE A 81 -4.17 6.72 16.05
C ILE A 81 -3.71 8.02 16.70
N LYS A 82 -2.41 8.10 17.02
CA LYS A 82 -1.76 9.37 17.36
C LYS A 82 -1.09 9.99 16.14
N GLY A 83 -0.46 9.16 15.31
CA GLY A 83 0.11 9.58 14.02
C GLY A 83 1.42 10.37 14.14
N GLU A 84 2.12 10.24 15.28
CA GLU A 84 3.37 10.97 15.55
C GLU A 84 4.61 10.22 15.04
N ASP A 85 4.66 8.90 15.27
CA ASP A 85 5.80 8.04 14.91
C ASP A 85 5.58 7.24 13.61
N GLY A 86 4.37 7.31 13.05
CA GLY A 86 3.97 6.53 11.87
C GLY A 86 3.71 5.06 12.17
N LEU A 87 3.71 4.64 13.43
CA LEU A 87 3.43 3.27 13.86
C LEU A 87 2.07 3.15 14.54
N ARG A 88 1.73 4.10 15.43
CA ARG A 88 0.48 4.10 16.19
C ARG A 88 -0.34 5.37 15.97
#